data_AF-A0A2J0N596-F1
#
_entry.id   AF-A0A2J0N596-F1
#
_cell.length_a   1.000
_cell.length_b   1.000
_cell.length_c   1.000
_cell.angle_alpha   90.00
_cell.angle_beta   90.00
_cell.angle_gamma   90.00
#
_symmetry.space_group_name_H-M   'P 1'
#
loop_
_entity.id
_entity.type
_entity.pdbx_description
1 polymer ?
#
loop_
_entity_poly.entity_id
_entity_poly.type
_entity_poly.pdbx_seq_one_letter_code
_entity_poly.pdbx_strand_id
1 'polypeptide(L)' 'MEKSSIKKWPKNERPREKLFKYGEHTLTNAELLAILFRSGVKGASAVDLGREVMEHFKTFRNMSHTNIS' A
#
# COMPACT_ATOMS: atom_id res chain seq x y z
N MET A 1 13.25 -14.56 -1.91
CA MET A 1 13.10 -13.68 -0.72
C MET A 1 11.63 -13.65 -0.34
N GLU A 2 11.28 -14.20 0.82
CA GLU A 2 9.91 -14.17 1.37
C GLU A 2 9.51 -12.70 1.66
N LYS A 3 8.84 -12.04 0.70
CA LYS A 3 8.24 -10.72 0.93
C LYS A 3 7.15 -10.89 1.98
N SER A 4 7.45 -10.38 3.17
CA SER A 4 6.79 -10.73 4.43
C SER A 4 5.33 -10.30 4.45
N SER A 5 4.45 -11.22 4.83
CA SER A 5 3.04 -10.91 5.10
C SER A 5 2.93 -9.75 6.10
N ILE A 6 2.14 -8.72 5.77
CA ILE A 6 1.87 -7.55 6.63
C ILE A 6 1.35 -7.98 8.01
N LYS A 7 0.71 -9.15 8.12
CA LYS A 7 0.26 -9.73 9.40
C LYS A 7 1.41 -10.01 10.37
N LYS A 8 2.65 -10.11 9.91
CA LYS A 8 3.84 -10.31 10.76
C LYS A 8 4.42 -9.00 11.30
N TRP A 9 4.00 -7.85 10.76
CA TRP A 9 4.50 -6.55 11.22
C TRP A 9 3.96 -6.22 12.61
N PRO A 10 4.69 -5.43 13.40
CA PRO A 10 4.19 -4.79 14.61
C PRO A 10 2.83 -4.13 14.35
N LYS A 11 1.88 -4.27 15.28
CA LYS A 11 0.50 -3.77 15.08
C LYS A 11 0.48 -2.27 14.73
N ASN A 12 1.35 -1.47 15.33
CA ASN A 12 1.46 -0.03 15.08
C ASN A 12 2.06 0.34 13.72
N GLU A 13 2.69 -0.59 13.00
CA GLU A 13 3.27 -0.38 11.68
C GLU A 13 2.36 -0.87 10.55
N ARG A 14 1.34 -1.67 10.88
CA ARG A 14 0.39 -2.15 9.88
C ARG A 14 -0.45 -0.98 9.37
N PRO A 15 -0.67 -0.83 8.05
CA PRO A 15 -1.28 0.36 7.48
C PRO A 15 -2.64 0.74 8.09
N ARG A 16 -3.53 -0.23 8.33
CA ARG A 16 -4.88 0.07 8.86
C ARG A 16 -4.85 0.47 10.34
N GLU A 17 -4.03 -0.22 11.11
CA GLU A 17 -3.86 0.03 12.53
C GLU A 17 -3.11 1.35 12.77
N LYS A 18 -2.12 1.65 11.93
CA LYS A 18 -1.42 2.93 11.89
C LYS A 18 -2.38 4.08 11.52
N LEU A 19 -3.21 3.89 10.49
CA LEU A 19 -4.29 4.82 10.13
C LEU A 19 -5.22 5.09 11.31
N PHE A 20 -5.69 4.03 11.97
CA PHE A 20 -6.63 4.15 13.09
C PHE A 20 -6.00 4.87 14.29
N LYS A 21 -4.72 4.62 14.58
CA LYS A 21 -4.04 5.16 15.75
C LYS A 21 -3.51 6.57 15.56
N TYR A 22 -2.94 6.86 14.40
CA TYR A 22 -2.19 8.08 14.17
C TYR A 22 -2.80 8.97 13.08
N GLY A 23 -3.79 8.50 12.32
CA GLY A 23 -4.38 9.25 11.21
C GLY A 23 -3.61 9.09 9.90
N GLU A 24 -4.21 9.59 8.82
CA GLU A 24 -3.78 9.38 7.44
C GLU A 24 -2.45 10.06 7.11
N HIS A 25 -2.13 11.16 7.78
CA HIS A 25 -0.89 11.92 7.57
C HIS A 25 0.38 11.13 7.91
N THR A 26 0.26 10.03 8.65
CA THR A 26 1.38 9.14 8.97
C THR A 26 1.61 8.05 7.91
N LEU A 27 0.72 7.92 6.93
CA LEU A 27 0.80 6.91 5.89
C LEU A 27 1.51 7.46 4.67
N THR A 28 2.34 6.62 4.08
CA THR A 28 2.85 6.83 2.73
C THR A 28 1.76 6.57 1.70
N ASN A 29 1.90 7.14 0.50
CA ASN A 29 1.01 6.86 -0.64
C ASN A 29 0.89 5.36 -0.93
N ALA A 30 1.98 4.60 -0.77
CA ALA A 30 1.97 3.14 -0.93
C ALA A 30 1.15 2.44 0.17
N GLU A 31 1.22 2.90 1.42
CA GLU A 31 0.39 2.37 2.52
C GLU A 31 -1.10 2.72 2.31
N LEU A 32 -1.41 3.93 1.83
CA LEU A 32 -2.78 4.31 1.46
C LEU A 32 -3.34 3.38 0.38
N LEU A 33 -2.59 3.15 -0.69
CA LEU A 33 -2.96 2.18 -1.73
C LEU A 33 -3.11 0.77 -1.17
N ALA A 34 -2.21 0.33 -0.28
CA ALA A 34 -2.29 -0.98 0.35
C ALA A 34 -3.59 -1.18 1.16
N ILE A 35 -4.09 -0.13 1.81
CA ILE A 35 -5.37 -0.17 2.52
C ILE A 35 -6.51 -0.41 1.51
N LEU A 36 -6.49 0.30 0.38
CA LEU A 36 -7.49 0.17 -0.69
C LEU A 36 -7.45 -1.20 -1.37
N PHE A 37 -6.26 -1.73 -1.66
CA PHE A 37 -6.08 -3.06 -2.28
C PHE A 37 -6.58 -4.19 -1.40
N ARG A 38 -6.66 -3.96 -0.08
CA ARG A 38 -7.18 -4.85 0.96
C ARG A 38 -6.36 -6.13 1.20
N SER A 39 -5.70 -6.66 0.18
CA SER A 39 -4.88 -7.87 0.16
C SER A 39 -3.75 -7.75 -0.85
N GLY A 40 -2.65 -8.47 -0.60
CA GLY A 40 -1.60 -8.67 -1.60
C GLY A 40 -1.94 -9.79 -2.57
N VAL A 41 -0.99 -10.11 -3.45
CA VAL A 41 -1.03 -11.24 -4.38
C VAL A 41 0.02 -12.29 -3.99
N LYS A 42 0.02 -13.44 -4.66
CA LYS A 42 1.04 -14.46 -4.42
C LYS A 42 2.44 -13.88 -4.66
N GLY A 43 3.26 -13.83 -3.61
CA GLY A 43 4.64 -13.32 -3.68
C GLY A 43 4.81 -11.81 -3.42
N ALA A 44 3.74 -11.05 -3.20
CA ALA A 44 3.83 -9.61 -2.91
C ALA A 44 2.74 -9.15 -1.92
N SER A 45 3.11 -8.35 -0.94
CA SER A 45 2.13 -7.76 -0.01
C SER A 45 1.36 -6.60 -0.65
N ALA A 46 0.25 -6.18 -0.04
CA ALA A 46 -0.50 -5.02 -0.51
C ALA A 46 0.35 -3.73 -0.52
N VAL A 47 1.31 -3.60 0.40
CA VAL A 47 2.25 -2.46 0.44
C VAL A 47 3.27 -2.55 -0.69
N ASP A 48 3.74 -3.76 -1.03
CA ASP A 48 4.63 -3.94 -2.18
C ASP A 48 3.92 -3.55 -3.48
N LEU A 49 2.67 -3.99 -3.66
CA LEU A 49 1.84 -3.56 -4.80
C LEU A 49 1.64 -2.04 -4.82
N GLY A 50 1.39 -1.43 -3.65
CA GLY A 50 1.27 0.03 -3.53
C GLY A 50 2.55 0.74 -3.97
N ARG A 51 3.72 0.21 -3.61
CA ARG A 51 5.01 0.75 -4.06
C ARG A 51 5.19 0.60 -5.55
N GLU A 52 4.90 -0.57 -6.13
CA GLU A 52 5.01 -0.81 -7.57
C GLU A 52 4.12 0.14 -8.38
N VAL A 53 2.88 0.37 -7.93
CA VAL A 53 1.96 1.35 -8.55
C VAL A 53 2.53 2.77 -8.45
N MET A 54 3.04 3.17 -7.27
CA MET A 54 3.64 4.49 -7.11
C MET A 54 4.93 4.65 -7.93
N GLU A 55 5.73 3.61 -8.08
CA GLU A 55 6.93 3.62 -8.91
C GLU A 55 6.60 3.74 -10.39
N HIS A 56 5.51 3.11 -10.84
CA HIS A 56 5.06 3.17 -12.23
C HIS A 56 4.46 4.54 -12.57
N PHE A 57 3.48 5.01 -11.79
CA PHE A 57 2.74 6.23 -12.11
C PHE A 57 3.40 7.51 -11.57
N LYS A 58 4.29 7.41 -10.57
CA LYS A 58 4.94 8.51 -9.84
C LYS A 58 4.00 9.39 -9.00
N THR A 59 2.83 9.73 -9.54
CA THR A 59 1.82 10.56 -8.90
C THR A 59 0.43 10.00 -9.12
N PHE A 60 -0.50 10.28 -8.20
CA PHE A 60 -1.91 9.90 -8.37
C PHE A 60 -2.57 10.57 -9.58
N ARG A 61 -2.12 11.78 -9.95
CA ARG A 61 -2.59 12.47 -11.15
C ARG A 61 -2.26 11.70 -12.43
N ASN A 62 -1.06 11.12 -12.53
CA ASN A 62 -0.71 10.31 -13.68
C ASN A 62 -1.53 9.02 -13.71
N MET A 63 -1.73 8.40 -12.54
CA MET A 63 -2.58 7.21 -12.40
C MET A 63 -4.02 7.48 -12.86
N SER A 64 -4.61 8.63 -12.51
CA SER A 64 -6.00 8.96 -12.85
C SER A 64 -6.26 9.17 -14.35
N HIS A 65 -5.23 9.42 -15.17
CA HIS A 65 -5.37 9.53 -16.62
C HIS A 65 -5.23 8.19 -17.35
N THR A 66 -4.98 7.11 -16.62
CA THR A 66 -4.76 5.78 -17.19
C THR A 66 -6.07 5.01 -17.23
N ASN A 67 -6.35 4.34 -18.35
CA ASN A 67 -7.50 3.47 -18.47
C ASN A 67 -7.15 2.07 -17.93
N ILE A 68 -8.14 1.40 -17.31
CA ILE A 68 -8.07 0.00 -16.89
C ILE A 68 -8.39 -0.97 -18.04
N SER A 69 -8.84 -0.43 -19.19
CA SER A 69 -9.27 -1.18 -20.39
C SER A 69 -8.11 -1.54 -21.31
#